data_AF-A0A976PSI3-F1
#
_entry.id   AF-A0A976PSI3-F1
#
_cell.length_a   1.000
_cell.length_b   1.000
_cell.length_c   1.000
_cell.angle_alpha   90.00
_cell.angle_beta   90.00
_cell.angle_gamma   90.00
#
_symmetry.space_group_name_H-M   'P 1'
#
loop_
_entity.id
_entity.type
_entity.pdbx_description
1 polymer ?
#
loop_
_entity_poly.entity_id
_entity_poly.type
_entity_poly.pdbx_seq_one_letter_code
_entity_poly.pdbx_strand_id
1 'polypeptide(L)'
;MPAEEPTSDPWAPFRLLEGHWEGAIEGILGQGTGKRSYERILDDKYVLMRHASVRLPQEKSPKGDFHRGLTIFSFDSERDTIVMRSFMVEG
;
A
#
# COMPACT_ATOMS: atom_id res chain seq x y z
N MET A 1 17.47 8.27 37.57
CA MET A 1 17.65 7.89 36.16
C MET A 1 16.29 8.02 35.51
N PRO A 2 16.08 8.87 34.49
CA PRO A 2 14.80 8.86 33.80
C PRO A 2 14.66 7.52 33.08
N ALA A 3 13.52 6.87 33.26
CA ALA A 3 13.17 5.67 32.54
C ALA A 3 12.92 6.03 31.07
N GLU A 4 13.57 5.30 30.17
CA GLU A 4 13.30 5.35 28.75
C GLU A 4 11.89 4.76 28.54
N GLU A 5 10.90 5.61 28.27
CA GLU A 5 9.57 5.14 27.90
C GLU A 5 9.70 4.30 26.63
N PRO A 6 9.13 3.08 26.58
CA PRO A 6 9.15 2.30 25.35
C PRO A 6 8.37 3.09 24.31
N THR A 7 9.09 3.71 23.38
CA THR A 7 8.46 4.39 22.25
C THR A 7 7.75 3.30 21.46
N SER A 8 6.41 3.25 21.59
CA SER A 8 5.56 2.33 20.85
C SER A 8 5.94 2.42 19.37
N ASP A 9 6.40 1.33 18.75
CA ASP A 9 6.69 1.29 17.32
C ASP A 9 5.39 1.59 16.55
N PRO A 10 5.23 2.79 15.96
CA PRO A 10 3.98 3.19 15.32
C PRO A 10 3.67 2.32 14.09
N TRP A 11 4.67 1.56 13.61
CA TRP A 11 4.58 0.69 12.46
C TRP A 11 4.33 -0.77 12.83
N ALA A 12 4.19 -1.12 14.11
CA ALA A 12 3.87 -2.48 14.52
C ALA A 12 2.67 -3.08 13.74
N PRO A 13 1.59 -2.33 13.43
CA PRO A 13 0.49 -2.84 12.60
C PRO A 13 0.86 -3.16 11.15
N PHE A 14 1.88 -2.50 10.58
CA PHE A 14 2.33 -2.70 9.20
C PHE A 14 3.27 -3.89 9.03
N ARG A 15 3.84 -4.42 10.11
CA ARG A 15 4.77 -5.57 10.05
C ARG A 15 4.16 -6.78 9.35
N LEU A 16 2.86 -7.00 9.49
CA LEU A 16 2.14 -8.09 8.82
C LEU A 16 1.96 -7.87 7.31
N LEU A 17 2.08 -6.63 6.84
CA LEU A 17 1.92 -6.27 5.43
C LEU A 17 3.26 -6.24 4.69
N GLU A 18 4.37 -6.07 5.40
CA GLU A 18 5.72 -6.00 4.83
C GLU A 18 6.01 -7.24 3.95
N GLY A 19 6.47 -6.98 2.73
CA GLY A 19 6.71 -8.01 1.73
C GLY A 19 5.91 -7.83 0.45
N HIS A 20 5.72 -8.92 -0.28
CA HIS A 20 5.09 -8.95 -1.61
C HIS A 20 3.86 -9.84 -1.59
N TRP A 21 2.80 -9.35 -2.22
CA TRP A 21 1.49 -9.97 -2.29
C TRP A 21 1.07 -10.08 -3.73
N GLU A 22 0.52 -11.23 -4.11
CA GLU A 22 -0.09 -11.48 -5.40
C GLU A 22 -1.39 -12.24 -5.19
N GLY A 23 -2.43 -11.87 -5.92
CA GLY A 23 -3.72 -12.52 -5.76
C GLY A 23 -4.72 -12.19 -6.86
N ALA A 24 -5.79 -12.98 -6.89
CA ALA A 24 -6.92 -12.74 -7.76
C ALA A 24 -7.74 -11.54 -7.25
N ILE A 25 -8.30 -10.77 -8.17
CA ILE A 25 -9.23 -9.68 -7.93
C ILE A 25 -10.55 -10.06 -8.57
N GLU A 26 -11.64 -9.96 -7.81
CA GLU A 26 -13.00 -10.08 -8.34
C GLU A 26 -13.76 -8.79 -8.05
N GLY A 27 -14.49 -8.29 -9.04
CA GLY A 27 -15.31 -7.10 -8.89
C GLY A 27 -16.39 -6.98 -9.96
N ILE A 28 -17.16 -5.89 -9.90
CA ILE A 28 -18.25 -5.59 -10.87
C ILE A 28 -17.72 -5.52 -12.30
N LEU A 29 -16.46 -5.11 -12.47
CA LEU A 29 -15.76 -5.04 -13.74
C LEU A 29 -14.98 -6.34 -14.04
N GLY A 30 -15.41 -7.49 -13.51
CA GLY A 30 -14.83 -8.81 -13.83
C GLY A 30 -13.62 -9.23 -13.00
N GLN A 31 -12.91 -10.25 -13.50
CA GLN A 31 -11.78 -10.89 -12.84
C GLN A 31 -10.43 -10.28 -13.29
N GLY A 32 -9.46 -10.30 -12.39
CA GLY A 32 -8.11 -9.83 -12.66
C GLY A 32 -7.10 -10.37 -11.66
N THR A 33 -5.87 -9.86 -11.75
CA THR A 33 -4.79 -10.17 -10.82
C THR A 33 -4.17 -8.88 -10.31
N GLY A 34 -3.91 -8.84 -9.00
CA GLY A 34 -3.25 -7.74 -8.32
C GLY A 34 -1.89 -8.15 -7.79
N LYS A 35 -0.95 -7.21 -7.82
CA LYS A 35 0.32 -7.28 -7.11
C LYS A 35 0.43 -6.09 -6.18
N ARG A 36 0.90 -6.32 -4.96
CA ARG A 36 1.15 -5.26 -3.98
C ARG A 36 2.44 -5.54 -3.23
N SER A 37 3.20 -4.51 -2.91
CA SER A 37 4.35 -4.62 -2.02
C SER A 37 4.31 -3.54 -0.95
N TYR A 38 4.87 -3.85 0.21
CA TYR A 38 5.07 -2.91 1.31
C TYR A 38 6.53 -2.99 1.75
N GLU A 39 7.21 -1.85 1.73
CA GLU A 39 8.62 -1.72 2.10
C GLU A 39 8.83 -0.52 3.03
N ARG A 40 9.74 -0.66 3.98
CA ARG A 40 10.23 0.49 4.76
C ARG A 40 11.19 1.31 3.92
N ILE A 41 11.08 2.63 3.99
CA ILE A 41 11.96 3.56 3.28
C ILE A 41 12.43 4.67 4.22
N LEU A 42 13.54 5.32 3.85
CA LEU A 42 14.13 6.45 4.57
C LEU A 42 14.34 6.12 6.07
N ASP A 43 15.22 5.16 6.35
CA ASP A 43 15.60 4.75 7.71
C ASP A 43 14.38 4.32 8.56
N ASP A 44 13.52 3.51 7.97
CA ASP A 44 12.29 2.97 8.57
C ASP A 44 11.25 4.01 9.04
N LYS A 45 11.41 5.27 8.62
CA LYS A 45 10.49 6.37 8.95
C LYS A 45 9.19 6.37 8.17
N TYR A 46 9.14 5.66 7.04
CA TYR A 46 7.95 5.60 6.19
C TYR A 46 7.73 4.18 5.68
N VAL A 47 6.49 3.89 5.31
CA VAL A 47 6.14 2.69 4.54
C VAL A 47 5.73 3.11 3.15
N LEU A 48 6.38 2.54 2.14
CA LEU A 48 5.98 2.65 0.74
C LEU A 48 5.18 1.41 0.37
N MET A 49 3.94 1.62 -0.06
CA MET A 49 3.14 0.61 -0.72
C MET A 49 3.14 0.87 -2.23
N ARG A 50 3.42 -0.16 -3.03
CA ARG A 50 3.22 -0.13 -4.48
C ARG A 50 2.12 -1.11 -4.82
N HIS A 51 1.23 -0.73 -5.72
CA HIS A 51 0.25 -1.66 -6.26
C HIS A 51 0.15 -1.56 -7.79
N ALA A 52 -0.07 -2.70 -8.41
CA ALA A 52 -0.44 -2.82 -9.80
C ALA A 52 -1.55 -3.86 -9.92
N SER A 53 -2.53 -3.61 -10.77
CA SER A 53 -3.54 -4.61 -11.10
C SER A 53 -3.85 -4.60 -12.58
N VAL A 54 -4.08 -5.80 -13.10
CA VAL A 54 -4.51 -6.04 -14.48
C VAL A 54 -5.87 -6.70 -14.40
N ARG A 55 -6.88 -6.12 -15.04
CA ARG A 55 -8.13 -6.81 -15.34
C ARG A 55 -8.07 -7.46 -16.70
N LEU A 56 -8.61 -8.66 -16.80
CA LEU A 56 -8.63 -9.41 -18.06
C LEU A 56 -9.51 -8.67 -19.10
N PRO A 57 -9.18 -8.80 -20.40
CA PRO A 57 -10.00 -8.28 -21.48
C PRO A 57 -11.47 -8.68 -21.34
N GLN A 58 -12.36 -7.71 -21.50
CA GLN A 58 -13.81 -7.88 -21.46
C GLN A 58 -14.45 -7.22 -22.66
N GLU A 59 -15.70 -7.56 -22.96
CA GLU A 59 -16.44 -6.99 -24.09
C GLU A 59 -16.47 -5.45 -24.05
N LYS A 60 -16.50 -4.86 -22.84
CA LYS A 60 -16.44 -3.41 -22.61
C LYS A 60 -15.02 -2.83 -22.51
N SER A 61 -13.99 -3.65 -22.31
CA SER A 61 -12.57 -3.25 -22.26
C SER A 61 -11.70 -4.29 -22.97
N PRO A 62 -11.57 -4.23 -24.30
CA PRO A 62 -10.92 -5.28 -25.10
C PRO A 62 -9.42 -5.41 -24.86
N LYS A 63 -8.80 -4.39 -24.28
CA LYS A 63 -7.36 -4.40 -23.93
C LYS A 63 -7.11 -4.77 -22.46
N GLY A 64 -8.17 -4.96 -21.68
CA GLY A 64 -8.10 -5.02 -20.22
C GLY A 64 -7.83 -3.64 -19.61
N ASP A 65 -7.97 -3.55 -18.30
CA ASP A 65 -7.69 -2.33 -17.55
C ASP A 65 -6.43 -2.51 -16.72
N PHE A 66 -5.49 -1.57 -16.84
CA PHE A 66 -4.29 -1.55 -16.04
C PHE A 66 -4.35 -0.40 -15.04
N HIS A 67 -4.31 -0.74 -13.76
CA HIS A 67 -4.21 0.23 -12.68
C HIS A 67 -2.84 0.14 -12.01
N ARG A 68 -2.23 1.28 -11.72
CA ARG A 68 -0.97 1.33 -10.99
C ARG A 68 -0.89 2.57 -10.12
N GLY A 69 -0.41 2.38 -8.90
CA GLY A 69 -0.18 3.47 -7.99
C GLY A 69 0.83 3.14 -6.92
N LEU A 70 1.11 4.14 -6.10
CA LEU A 70 1.87 4.00 -4.89
C LEU A 70 1.25 4.83 -3.78
N THR A 71 1.53 4.43 -2.55
CA THR A 71 1.10 5.12 -1.35
C THR A 71 2.27 5.23 -0.41
N ILE A 72 2.50 6.43 0.14
CA ILE A 72 3.46 6.65 1.21
C ILE A 72 2.65 6.82 2.50
N PHE A 73 2.98 6.01 3.49
CA PHE A 73 2.52 6.18 4.86
C PHE A 73 3.61 6.86 5.67
N SER A 74 3.23 7.87 6.44
CA SER A 74 4.08 8.58 7.40
C SER A 74 3.40 8.59 8.76
N PHE A 75 4.18 8.59 9.85
CA PHE A 75 3.65 8.77 11.19
C PHE A 75 3.78 10.23 11.63
N ASP A 76 2.66 10.84 12.01
CA ASP A 76 2.64 12.15 12.65
C ASP A 76 2.65 11.95 14.16
N SER A 77 3.78 12.27 14.80
CA SER A 77 3.99 12.08 16.23
C SER A 77 3.24 13.08 17.11
N GLU A 78 2.91 14.27 16.60
CA GLU A 78 2.15 15.26 17.37
C GLU A 78 0.69 14.85 17.48
N ARG A 79 0.17 14.22 16.41
CA ARG A 79 -1.22 13.76 16.34
C ARG A 79 -1.40 12.30 16.71
N ASP A 80 -0.31 11.54 16.89
CA ASP A 80 -0.31 10.07 17.07
C ASP A 80 -1.14 9.36 15.99
N THR A 81 -0.91 9.72 14.72
CA THR A 81 -1.68 9.20 13.58
C THR A 81 -0.81 8.80 12.40
N ILE A 82 -1.24 7.76 11.69
CA ILE A 82 -0.69 7.42 10.38
C ILE A 82 -1.36 8.27 9.31
N VAL A 83 -0.55 9.03 8.58
CA VAL A 83 -0.96 9.84 7.43
C VAL A 83 -0.66 9.06 6.15
N MET A 84 -1.67 8.92 5.31
CA MET A 84 -1.58 8.22 4.03
C MET A 84 -1.63 9.22 2.88
N ARG A 85 -0.70 9.10 1.93
CA ARG A 85 -0.74 9.84 0.66
C ARG A 85 -0.60 8.90 -0.52
N SER A 86 -1.62 8.86 -1.37
CA SER A 86 -1.72 7.95 -2.50
C SER A 86 -1.62 8.68 -3.83
N PHE A 87 -0.98 8.04 -4.80
CA PHE A 87 -0.76 8.54 -6.14
C PHE A 87 -1.10 7.43 -7.13
N MET A 88 -1.97 7.73 -8.09
CA MET A 88 -2.48 6.77 -9.07
C MET A 88 -2.24 7.32 -10.48
N VAL A 89 -1.96 6.42 -11.42
CA VAL A 89 -1.73 6.80 -12.82
C VAL A 89 -2.98 7.40 -13.48
N GLU A 90 -4.16 7.09 -12.96
CA GLU A 90 -5.43 7.58 -13.50
C GLU A 90 -5.71 9.07 -13.25
N GLY A 91 -4.98 9.71 -12.32
CA GLY A 91 -5.18 11.12 -11.96
C GLY A 91 -6.25 11.33 -10.91
#